data_AF-A0A9Q2XL17-F1
#
_entry.id   AF-A0A9Q2XL17-F1
#
_cell.length_a   1.000
_cell.length_b   1.000
_cell.length_c   1.000
_cell.angle_alpha   90.00
_cell.angle_beta   90.00
_cell.angle_gamma   90.00
#
_symmetry.space_group_name_H-M   'P 1'
#
loop_
_entity.id
_entity.type
_entity.pdbx_description
1 polymer ?
#
loop_
_entity_poly.entity_id
_entity_poly.type
_entity_poly.pdbx_seq_one_letter_code
_entity_poly.pdbx_strand_id
1 'polypeptide(L)'
;MSRFIAVFHLRSTYLANRGFKVHALRSTNHPDAYLEASDIRVEQLDKEGQYCDFTVIEIDHTPRAPRRLTWLERITGNFEGRF
;
A
#
# COMPACT_ATOMS: atom_id res chain seq x y z
N MET A 1 -13.58 12.36 1.69
CA MET A 1 -13.86 10.98 1.26
C MET A 1 -12.56 10.23 1.13
N SER A 2 -12.08 9.68 2.23
CA SER A 2 -10.87 8.87 2.26
C SER A 2 -10.90 7.82 1.14
N ARG A 3 -9.77 7.71 0.43
CA ARG A 3 -9.58 6.70 -0.61
C ARG A 3 -8.57 5.70 -0.09
N PHE A 4 -8.78 4.42 -0.36
CA PHE A 4 -7.88 3.39 0.15
C PHE A 4 -7.28 2.58 -1.00
N ILE A 5 -6.06 2.13 -0.79
CA ILE A 5 -5.43 1.10 -1.61
C ILE A 5 -5.01 -0.06 -0.71
N ALA A 6 -5.04 -1.27 -1.24
CA ALA A 6 -4.40 -2.43 -0.63
C ALA A 6 -3.15 -2.80 -1.42
N VAL A 7 -2.04 -2.97 -0.71
CA VAL A 7 -0.77 -3.45 -1.26
C VAL A 7 -0.57 -4.90 -0.81
N PHE A 8 -0.53 -5.82 -1.76
CA PHE A 8 -0.39 -7.26 -1.55
C PHE A 8 1.04 -7.70 -1.83
N HIS A 9 1.70 -8.29 -0.85
CA HIS A 9 3.05 -8.85 -0.98
C HIS A 9 2.98 -10.35 -1.24
N LEU A 10 3.37 -10.75 -2.44
CA LEU A 10 3.25 -12.12 -2.92
C LEU A 10 4.55 -12.88 -2.67
N ARG A 11 4.51 -13.82 -1.73
CA ARG A 11 5.61 -14.75 -1.44
C ARG A 11 5.27 -16.12 -1.97
N SER A 12 6.27 -16.84 -2.45
CA SER A 12 6.13 -18.24 -2.83
C SER A 12 7.30 -19.03 -2.27
N THR A 13 7.02 -20.25 -1.82
CA THR A 13 8.06 -21.15 -1.32
C THR A 13 9.08 -21.53 -2.41
N TYR A 14 8.68 -21.44 -3.68
CA TYR A 14 9.45 -21.95 -4.82
C TYR A 14 10.13 -20.87 -5.67
N LEU A 15 9.80 -19.59 -5.46
CA LEU A 15 10.35 -18.47 -6.25
C LEU A 15 10.73 -17.32 -5.33
N ALA A 16 11.90 -16.73 -5.58
CA ALA A 16 12.32 -15.51 -4.93
C ALA A 16 11.30 -14.39 -5.24
N ASN A 17 10.57 -13.99 -4.20
CA ASN A 17 9.71 -12.81 -4.05
C ASN A 17 9.05 -12.27 -5.35
N ARG A 18 7.74 -12.43 -5.50
CA ARG A 18 7.01 -12.01 -6.73
C ARG A 18 6.69 -10.51 -6.80
N GLY A 19 7.28 -9.72 -5.90
CA GLY A 19 7.02 -8.29 -5.79
C GLY A 19 5.73 -7.98 -5.04
N PHE A 20 5.03 -6.95 -5.48
CA PHE A 20 3.76 -6.51 -4.88
C PHE A 20 2.73 -6.17 -5.94
N LYS A 21 1.45 -6.30 -5.58
CA LYS A 21 0.31 -5.81 -6.36
C LYS A 21 -0.43 -4.74 -5.58
N VAL A 22 -0.94 -3.73 -6.28
CA VAL A 22 -1.72 -2.66 -5.67
C VAL A 22 -3.13 -2.71 -6.22
N HIS A 23 -4.12 -2.70 -5.32
CA HIS A 23 -5.53 -2.64 -5.67
C HIS A 23 -6.15 -1.37 -5.09
N ALA A 24 -6.89 -0.64 -5.91
CA ALA A 24 -7.76 0.42 -5.42
C ALA A 24 -8.99 -0.21 -4.75
N LEU A 25 -9.32 0.29 -3.55
CA LEU A 25 -10.45 -0.16 -2.76
C LEU A 25 -11.63 0.80 -2.94
N ARG A 26 -12.84 0.25 -2.85
CA ARG A 26 -14.09 1.03 -2.95
C ARG A 26 -14.56 1.57 -1.62
N SER A 27 -14.11 0.95 -0.53
CA SER A 27 -14.44 1.34 0.84
C SER A 27 -14.02 2.77 1.15
N THR A 28 -14.80 3.43 2.01
CA THR A 28 -14.59 4.85 2.39
C THR A 28 -14.14 5.03 3.83
N ASN A 29 -13.98 3.93 4.57
CA ASN A 29 -13.42 3.89 5.90
C ASN A 29 -12.41 2.73 6.01
N HIS A 30 -11.52 2.81 7.00
CA HIS A 30 -10.42 1.86 7.15
C HIS A 30 -10.86 0.44 7.54
N PRO A 31 -11.82 0.23 8.46
CA PRO A 31 -12.31 -1.12 8.78
C PRO A 31 -12.87 -1.87 7.57
N ASP A 32 -13.73 -1.22 6.78
CA ASP A 32 -14.34 -1.83 5.59
C ASP A 32 -13.29 -2.07 4.49
N ALA A 33 -12.34 -1.14 4.34
CA ALA A 33 -11.22 -1.29 3.41
C ALA A 33 -10.34 -2.51 3.76
N TYR A 34 -10.16 -2.79 5.05
CA TYR A 34 -9.43 -3.98 5.51
C TYR A 34 -10.18 -5.27 5.19
N LEU A 35 -11.50 -5.30 5.38
CA LEU A 35 -12.33 -6.45 5.01
C LEU A 35 -12.31 -6.67 3.49
N GLU A 36 -12.50 -5.63 2.69
CA GLU A 36 -12.41 -5.69 1.22
C GLU A 36 -11.05 -6.25 0.75
N ALA A 37 -9.95 -5.78 1.36
CA ALA A 37 -8.62 -6.29 1.06
C ALA A 37 -8.43 -7.76 1.48
N SER A 38 -9.04 -8.18 2.59
CA SER A 38 -9.04 -9.57 3.05
C SER A 38 -9.79 -10.48 2.08
N ASP A 39 -10.93 -10.04 1.55
CA ASP A 39 -11.70 -10.82 0.57
C ASP A 39 -10.90 -11.00 -0.73
N ILE A 40 -10.27 -9.93 -1.22
CA ILE A 40 -9.37 -9.98 -2.40
C ILE A 40 -8.22 -10.96 -2.18
N ARG A 41 -7.62 -10.98 -0.98
CA ARG A 41 -6.56 -11.94 -0.63
C ARG A 41 -7.06 -13.38 -0.78
N VAL A 42 -8.25 -13.68 -0.27
CA VAL A 42 -8.82 -15.04 -0.30
C VAL A 42 -9.12 -15.45 -1.75
N GLU A 43 -9.76 -14.58 -2.54
CA GLU A 43 -10.15 -14.89 -3.92
C GLU A 43 -8.94 -15.13 -4.85
N GLN A 44 -7.86 -14.37 -4.69
CA GLN A 44 -6.76 -14.39 -5.65
C GLN A 44 -5.67 -15.42 -5.34
N LEU A 45 -5.55 -15.88 -4.10
CA LEU A 45 -4.29 -16.44 -3.59
C LEU A 45 -4.41 -17.77 -2.87
N ASP A 46 -5.55 -18.45 -3.03
CA ASP A 46 -5.76 -19.84 -2.60
C ASP A 46 -5.09 -20.86 -3.55
N LYS A 47 -3.82 -20.61 -3.90
CA LYS A 47 -2.99 -21.52 -4.72
C LYS A 47 -1.89 -22.11 -3.85
N GLU A 48 -1.77 -23.44 -3.86
CA GLU A 48 -0.78 -24.18 -3.06
C GLU A 48 0.63 -23.57 -3.17
N GLY A 49 1.27 -23.33 -2.01
CA GLY A 49 2.64 -22.81 -1.92
C GLY A 49 2.80 -21.30 -2.21
N GLN A 50 1.72 -20.53 -2.22
CA GLN A 50 1.75 -19.07 -2.27
C GLN A 50 1.22 -18.48 -0.96
N TYR A 51 1.95 -17.53 -0.40
CA TYR A 51 1.57 -16.77 0.78
C TYR A 51 1.42 -15.31 0.40
N CYS A 52 0.40 -14.66 0.95
CA CYS A 52 0.20 -13.24 0.72
C CYS A 52 -0.13 -12.51 2.00
N ASP A 53 0.68 -11.51 2.29
CA ASP A 53 0.38 -10.48 3.27
C ASP A 53 -0.14 -9.25 2.54
N PHE A 54 -0.90 -8.40 3.23
CA PHE A 54 -1.32 -7.13 2.65
C PHE A 54 -1.25 -6.00 3.67
N THR A 55 -1.25 -4.77 3.16
CA THR A 55 -1.34 -3.55 3.94
C THR A 55 -2.34 -2.61 3.27
N VAL A 56 -3.26 -2.07 4.07
CA VAL A 56 -4.20 -1.05 3.63
C VAL A 56 -3.57 0.32 3.89
N ILE A 57 -3.63 1.19 2.89
CA ILE A 57 -3.08 2.53 2.95
C ILE A 57 -4.21 3.51 2.63
N GLU A 58 -4.46 4.44 3.55
CA GLU A 58 -5.30 5.60 3.30
C GLU A 58 -4.53 6.62 2.46
N ILE A 59 -5.14 7.03 1.35
CA ILE A 59 -4.62 8.09 0.50
C ILE A 59 -5.29 9.39 0.89
N ASP A 60 -4.48 10.32 1.38
CA ASP A 60 -4.87 11.69 1.64
C ASP A 60 -5.49 12.30 0.37
N HIS A 61 -6.59 13.02 0.57
CA HIS A 61 -7.30 13.71 -0.50
C HIS A 61 -6.53 14.87 -1.07
N THR A 62 -5.60 15.40 -0.28
CA THR A 62 -4.82 16.56 -0.65
C THR A 62 -3.58 16.08 -1.37
N PRO A 63 -3.44 16.29 -2.69
CA PRO A 63 -2.17 16.06 -3.36
C PRO A 63 -1.16 17.03 -2.75
N ARG A 64 -0.30 16.51 -1.87
CA ARG A 64 0.85 17.26 -1.37
C ARG A 64 1.81 17.36 -2.55
N ALA A 65 1.69 18.44 -3.31
CA ALA A 65 2.65 18.73 -4.36
C ALA A 65 4.04 18.64 -3.73
N PRO A 66 5.00 17.90 -4.31
CA PRO A 66 6.34 17.86 -3.77
C PRO A 66 6.90 19.28 -3.91
N ARG A 67 6.84 20.07 -2.82
CA ARG A 67 7.65 21.27 -2.75
C ARG A 67 9.07 20.84 -3.03
N ARG A 68 9.83 21.67 -3.74
CA ARG A 68 11.25 21.36 -3.96
C ARG A 68 11.88 21.10 -2.60
N LEU A 69 12.49 19.93 -2.44
CA LEU A 69 13.30 19.64 -1.27
C LEU A 69 14.34 20.74 -1.13
N THR A 70 14.47 21.27 0.08
CA THR A 70 15.54 22.21 0.42
C THR A 70 16.88 21.52 0.21
N TRP A 71 17.93 22.32 0.03
CA TRP A 71 19.29 21.78 -0.06
C TRP A 71 19.66 20.92 1.15
N LEU A 72 19.23 21.30 2.35
CA LEU A 72 19.49 20.52 3.57
C LEU A 72 18.79 19.16 3.54
N GLU A 73 17.52 19.11 3.14
CA GLU A 73 16.75 17.85 3.03
C GLU A 73 17.35 16.93 1.95
N ARG A 74 17.86 17.50 0.86
CA ARG A 74 18.55 16.73 -0.19
C ARG A 74 19.86 16.12 0.30
N ILE A 75 20.62 16.86 1.10
CA ILE A 75 21.92 16.42 1.61
C ILE A 75 21.77 15.43 2.76
N THR A 76 20.81 15.66 3.64
CA THR A 76 20.66 14.89 4.89
C THR A 76 19.67 13.73 4.78
N GLY A 77 18.74 13.76 3.82
CA GLY A 77 17.64 12.79 3.75
C GLY A 77 16.61 12.91 4.88
N ASN A 78 16.76 13.89 5.79
CA ASN A 78 15.80 14.16 6.85
C ASN A 78 14.74 15.15 6.35
N PHE A 79 13.49 14.73 6.36
CA PHE A 79 12.35 15.53 5.95
C PHE A 79 11.75 16.23 7.17
N GLU A 80 11.81 17.56 7.25
CA GLU A 80 11.29 18.32 8.39
C GLU A 80 9.75 18.46 8.41
N GLY A 81 9.04 17.65 7.62
CA GLY A 81 7.59 17.50 7.74
C GLY A 81 6.77 18.79 7.53
N ARG A 82 7.35 19.83 6.92
CA ARG A 82 6.59 21.01 6.49
C ARG A 82 5.78 20.64 5.25
N PHE A 83 4.57 20.14 5.52
CA PHE A 83 3.50 19.92 4.56
C PHE A 83 2.68 21.19 4.39
#